data_AF-A0A3P4AS23-F1
#
_entry.id   AF-A0A3P4AS23-F1
#
_cell.length_a   1.000
_cell.length_b   1.000
_cell.length_c   1.000
_cell.angle_alpha   90.00
_cell.angle_beta   90.00
_cell.angle_gamma   90.00
#
_symmetry.space_group_name_H-M   'P 1'
#
loop_
_entity.id
_entity.type
_entity.pdbx_description
1 polymer ?
#
loop_
_entity_poly.entity_id
_entity_poly.type
_entity_poly.pdbx_seq_one_letter_code
_entity_poly.pdbx_strand_id
1 'polypeptide(L)'
;MSRKTALFLLDLLALLLFAGVGLLSHGLPLSLGGLARNVLPVLFVWLLLAPFLGTYRRPTWKNLLLTWLLAFPAGLWLRQMVLGGAFGVGFFVFLGVAMGFSLLFLLFLRGLAKGLRLW
;
A
#
# COMPACT_ATOMS: atom_id res chain seq x y z
N MET A 1 -15.64 7.25 15.10
CA MET A 1 -15.02 6.77 13.85
C MET A 1 -15.45 5.34 13.59
N SER A 2 -15.84 4.96 12.36
CA SER A 2 -16.26 3.57 12.08
C SER A 2 -15.04 2.62 12.06
N ARG A 3 -15.26 1.33 12.38
CA ARG A 3 -14.23 0.28 12.25
C ARG A 3 -13.60 0.27 10.85
N LYS A 4 -14.43 0.39 9.80
CA LYS A 4 -13.96 0.46 8.40
C LYS A 4 -13.00 1.64 8.18
N THR A 5 -13.36 2.80 8.71
CA THR A 5 -12.54 4.02 8.61
C THR A 5 -11.21 3.84 9.35
N ALA A 6 -11.22 3.31 10.57
CA ALA A 6 -10.00 3.04 11.33
C ALA A 6 -9.06 2.09 10.55
N LEU A 7 -9.63 1.02 10.00
CA LEU A 7 -8.88 0.05 9.21
C LEU A 7 -8.32 0.65 7.92
N PHE A 8 -9.04 1.55 7.26
CA PHE A 8 -8.55 2.28 6.10
C PHE A 8 -7.38 3.21 6.47
N LEU A 9 -7.52 3.99 7.56
CA LEU A 9 -6.47 4.91 7.98
C LEU A 9 -5.18 4.20 8.36
N LEU A 10 -5.27 3.00 8.94
CA LEU A 10 -4.10 2.16 9.23
C LEU A 10 -3.42 1.66 7.95
N ASP A 11 -4.17 1.23 6.93
CA ASP A 11 -3.58 0.82 5.65
C ASP A 11 -2.98 2.02 4.93
N LEU A 12 -3.64 3.19 4.96
CA LEU A 12 -3.10 4.43 4.43
C LEU A 12 -1.79 4.81 5.13
N LEU A 13 -1.74 4.73 6.46
CA LEU A 13 -0.52 4.97 7.23
C LEU A 13 0.57 3.96 6.86
N ALA A 14 0.24 2.67 6.69
CA ALA A 14 1.21 1.66 6.24
C ALA A 14 1.83 2.03 4.89
N LEU A 15 1.01 2.44 3.92
CA LEU A 15 1.46 2.84 2.59
C LEU A 15 2.31 4.11 2.63
N LEU A 16 1.95 5.08 3.47
CA LEU A 16 2.72 6.31 3.68
C LEU A 16 4.07 6.04 4.33
N LEU A 17 4.12 5.19 5.36
CA LEU A 17 5.35 4.79 6.03
C LEU A 17 6.27 4.03 5.08
N PHE A 18 5.73 3.07 4.32
CA PHE A 18 6.45 2.37 3.27
C PHE A 18 7.07 3.35 2.26
N ALA A 19 6.26 4.28 1.72
CA ALA A 19 6.74 5.25 0.75
C ALA A 19 7.78 6.20 1.34
N GLY A 20 7.59 6.65 2.58
CA GLY A 20 8.54 7.52 3.28
C GLY A 20 9.88 6.84 3.52
N VAL A 21 9.87 5.61 4.02
CA VAL A 21 11.08 4.81 4.21
C VAL A 21 11.77 4.53 2.87
N GLY A 22 11.00 4.24 1.82
CA GLY A 22 11.52 4.09 0.46
C GLY A 22 12.25 5.35 -0.04
N LEU A 23 11.62 6.53 0.11
CA LEU A 23 12.24 7.81 -0.26
C LEU A 23 13.57 8.03 0.48
N LEU A 24 13.56 7.86 1.80
CA LEU A 24 14.75 8.05 2.63
C LEU A 24 15.87 7.05 2.27
N SER A 25 15.52 5.80 1.96
CA SER A 25 16.48 4.75 1.58
C SER A 25 17.14 5.04 0.21
N HIS A 26 16.50 5.84 -0.63
CA HIS A 26 17.05 6.30 -1.90
C HIS A 26 17.73 7.68 -1.79
N GLY A 27 17.95 8.19 -0.58
CA GLY A 27 18.56 9.52 -0.36
C GLY A 27 17.67 10.68 -0.81
N LEU A 28 16.36 10.44 -1.01
CA LEU A 28 15.40 11.46 -1.43
C LEU A 28 14.75 12.13 -0.21
N PRO A 29 14.44 13.44 -0.29
CA PRO A 29 13.80 14.14 0.79
C PRO A 29 12.36 13.66 0.99
N LEU A 30 11.95 13.57 2.26
CA LEU A 30 10.55 13.35 2.62
C LEU A 30 9.74 14.62 2.31
N SER A 31 9.02 14.60 1.20
CA SER A 31 8.18 15.72 0.74
C SER A 31 6.77 15.26 0.45
N LEU A 32 5.79 16.17 0.57
CA LEU A 32 4.39 15.88 0.22
C LEU A 32 4.27 15.43 -1.24
N GLY A 33 4.98 16.11 -2.16
CA GLY A 33 5.00 15.73 -3.58
C GLY A 33 5.60 14.34 -3.81
N GLY A 34 6.70 14.01 -3.11
CA GLY A 34 7.31 12.69 -3.16
C GLY A 34 6.37 11.60 -2.65
N LEU A 35 5.71 11.81 -1.52
CA LEU A 35 4.73 10.86 -0.98
C LEU A 35 3.52 10.70 -1.91
N ALA A 36 2.94 11.81 -2.37
CA ALA A 36 1.79 11.80 -3.27
C ALA A 36 2.09 11.03 -4.57
N ARG A 37 3.24 11.31 -5.19
CA ARG A 37 3.68 10.65 -6.43
C ARG A 37 3.83 9.13 -6.30
N ASN A 38 4.19 8.64 -5.10
CA ASN A 38 4.39 7.21 -4.86
C ASN A 38 3.14 6.51 -4.31
N VAL A 39 2.32 7.19 -3.51
CA VAL A 39 1.16 6.58 -2.84
C VAL A 39 -0.13 6.74 -3.63
N LEU A 40 -0.37 7.87 -4.32
CA LEU A 40 -1.67 8.12 -4.95
C LEU A 40 -2.06 7.07 -6.01
N PRO A 41 -1.19 6.63 -6.94
CA PRO A 41 -1.56 5.60 -7.90
C PRO A 41 -1.93 4.28 -7.21
N VAL A 42 -1.19 3.91 -6.15
CA VAL A 42 -1.45 2.71 -5.37
C VAL A 42 -2.76 2.82 -4.59
N LEU A 43 -2.96 3.94 -3.90
CA LEU A 43 -4.16 4.21 -3.12
C LEU A 43 -5.41 4.24 -4.00
N PHE A 44 -5.30 4.80 -5.21
CA PHE A 44 -6.37 4.82 -6.18
C PHE A 44 -6.82 3.39 -6.53
N VAL A 45 -5.90 2.53 -6.96
CA VAL A 45 -6.23 1.13 -7.30
C VAL A 45 -6.70 0.35 -6.06
N TRP A 46 -6.09 0.60 -4.90
CA TRP A 46 -6.50 -0.01 -3.64
C TRP A 46 -7.95 0.31 -3.30
N LEU A 47 -8.35 1.58 -3.39
CA LEU A 47 -9.71 2.02 -3.13
C LEU A 47 -10.70 1.50 -4.17
N LEU A 48 -10.28 1.32 -5.42
CA LEU A 48 -11.11 0.69 -6.45
C LEU A 48 -11.39 -0.78 -6.16
N LEU A 49 -10.38 -1.56 -5.73
CA LEU A 49 -10.52 -3.00 -5.54
C LEU A 49 -11.02 -3.41 -4.16
N ALA A 50 -10.71 -2.62 -3.11
CA ALA A 50 -11.02 -2.97 -1.73
C ALA A 50 -12.51 -3.24 -1.44
N PRO A 51 -13.48 -2.53 -2.06
CA PRO A 51 -14.90 -2.87 -1.91
C PRO A 51 -15.19 -4.29 -2.39
N PHE A 52 -14.74 -4.67 -3.59
CA PHE A 52 -15.00 -5.97 -4.20
C PHE A 52 -14.34 -7.12 -3.44
N LEU A 53 -13.13 -6.89 -2.93
CA LEU A 53 -12.37 -7.87 -2.15
C LEU A 53 -12.79 -7.92 -0.67
N GLY A 54 -13.70 -7.03 -0.27
CA GLY A 54 -14.23 -7.00 1.10
C GLY A 54 -13.20 -6.62 2.16
N THR A 55 -12.12 -5.92 1.80
CA THR A 55 -10.97 -5.59 2.66
C THR A 55 -11.40 -5.01 4.01
N TYR A 56 -12.32 -4.04 3.95
CA TYR A 56 -12.83 -3.36 5.15
C TYR A 56 -14.20 -3.89 5.60
N ARG A 57 -14.97 -4.55 4.71
CA ARG A 57 -16.30 -5.08 5.02
C ARG A 57 -16.23 -6.38 5.83
N ARG A 58 -15.27 -7.24 5.51
CA ARG A 58 -15.00 -8.53 6.15
C ARG A 58 -13.50 -8.58 6.44
N PRO A 59 -13.02 -7.87 7.47
CA PRO A 59 -11.60 -7.73 7.70
C PRO A 59 -11.04 -9.09 8.15
N THR A 60 -10.35 -9.75 7.24
CA THR A 60 -9.66 -11.03 7.47
C THR A 60 -8.27 -10.91 6.83
N TRP A 61 -7.32 -11.70 7.30
CA TRP A 61 -5.98 -11.75 6.69
C TRP A 61 -6.05 -12.09 5.20
N LYS A 62 -6.93 -13.04 4.83
CA LYS A 62 -7.16 -13.41 3.44
C LYS A 62 -7.58 -12.22 2.58
N ASN A 63 -8.57 -11.43 3.02
CA ASN A 63 -9.04 -10.29 2.22
C ASN A 63 -8.00 -9.17 2.11
N LEU A 64 -7.22 -8.94 3.17
CA LEU A 64 -6.08 -8.03 3.12
C LEU A 64 -5.04 -8.51 2.09
N LEU A 65 -4.62 -9.77 2.18
CA LEU A 65 -3.62 -10.36 1.29
C LEU A 65 -4.08 -10.36 -0.16
N LEU A 66 -5.35 -10.67 -0.44
CA LEU A 66 -5.91 -10.57 -1.79
C LEU A 66 -5.89 -9.12 -2.31
N THR A 67 -6.21 -8.15 -1.45
CA THR A 67 -6.17 -6.72 -1.82
C THR A 67 -4.75 -6.28 -2.11
N TRP A 68 -3.80 -6.63 -1.24
CA TRP A 68 -2.39 -6.36 -1.45
C TRP A 68 -1.87 -7.02 -2.74
N LEU A 69 -2.16 -8.30 -2.95
CA LEU A 69 -1.68 -9.06 -4.10
C LEU A 69 -2.19 -8.52 -5.44
N LEU A 70 -3.37 -7.90 -5.47
CA LEU A 70 -3.96 -7.38 -6.70
C LEU A 70 -3.75 -5.87 -6.86
N ALA A 71 -4.12 -5.09 -5.83
CA ALA A 71 -4.15 -3.64 -5.94
C ALA A 71 -2.77 -2.99 -5.85
N PHE A 72 -1.89 -3.53 -5.01
CA PHE A 72 -0.55 -2.96 -4.84
C PHE A 72 0.30 -3.07 -6.13
N PRO A 73 0.47 -4.25 -6.76
CA PRO A 73 1.23 -4.33 -8.00
C PRO A 73 0.55 -3.56 -9.15
N ALA A 74 -0.77 -3.61 -9.26
CA ALA A 74 -1.50 -2.84 -10.27
C ALA A 74 -1.34 -1.31 -10.05
N GLY A 75 -1.28 -0.87 -8.80
CA GLY A 75 -0.98 0.52 -8.44
C GLY A 75 0.44 0.97 -8.80
N LEU A 76 1.43 0.12 -8.56
CA LEU A 76 2.81 0.38 -8.98
C LEU A 76 2.98 0.34 -10.50
N TRP A 77 2.23 -0.52 -11.18
CA TRP A 77 2.14 -0.56 -12.63
C TRP A 77 1.56 0.75 -13.18
N LEU A 78 0.42 1.19 -12.62
CA LEU A 78 -0.21 2.47 -12.96
C LEU A 78 0.76 3.64 -12.72
N ARG A 79 1.48 3.63 -11.60
CA ARG A 79 2.53 4.62 -11.31
C ARG A 79 3.58 4.67 -12.43
N GLN A 80 4.06 3.52 -12.92
CA GLN A 80 5.01 3.52 -14.06
C GLN A 80 4.41 4.10 -15.33
N MET A 81 3.16 3.77 -15.65
CA MET A 81 2.48 4.32 -16.84
C MET A 81 2.34 5.85 -16.75
N VAL A 82 1.86 6.36 -15.61
CA VAL A 82 1.60 7.79 -15.40
C VAL A 82 2.88 8.60 -15.35
N LEU A 83 3.96 8.04 -14.81
CA LEU A 83 5.23 8.75 -14.63
C LEU A 83 6.23 8.54 -15.76
N GLY A 84 5.83 7.87 -16.84
CA GLY A 84 6.69 7.61 -18.01
C GLY A 84 7.88 6.68 -17.72
N GLY A 85 7.70 5.72 -16.81
CA GLY A 85 8.74 4.76 -16.45
C GLY A 85 8.80 3.54 -17.39
N ALA A 86 9.95 2.86 -17.41
CA ALA A 86 10.15 1.65 -18.21
C ALA A 86 9.74 0.36 -17.47
N PHE A 87 9.29 -0.66 -18.21
CA PHE A 87 8.92 -2.00 -17.72
C PHE A 87 10.06 -3.02 -17.90
N GLY A 88 11.26 -2.68 -17.47
CA GLY A 88 12.43 -3.57 -17.53
C GLY A 88 12.64 -4.40 -16.26
N VAL A 89 13.74 -5.17 -16.21
CA VAL A 89 14.14 -5.99 -15.03
C VAL A 89 14.14 -5.17 -13.74
N GLY A 90 14.63 -3.93 -13.79
CA GLY A 90 14.64 -3.03 -12.62
C GLY A 90 13.25 -2.76 -12.04
N PHE A 91 12.21 -2.67 -12.89
CA PHE A 91 10.83 -2.52 -12.42
C PHE A 91 10.36 -3.77 -11.67
N PHE A 92 10.64 -4.97 -12.17
CA PHE A 92 10.22 -6.21 -11.51
C PHE A 92 10.99 -6.48 -10.21
N VAL A 93 12.27 -6.12 -10.15
CA VAL A 93 13.05 -6.14 -8.90
C VAL A 93 12.44 -5.16 -7.89
N PHE A 94 12.19 -3.92 -8.31
CA PHE A 94 11.51 -2.93 -7.47
C PHE A 94 10.14 -3.43 -7.02
N LEU A 95 9.36 -4.04 -7.90
CA LEU A 95 8.04 -4.59 -7.58
C LEU A 95 8.14 -5.66 -6.50
N GLY A 96 9.06 -6.63 -6.63
CA GLY A 96 9.27 -7.67 -5.63
C GLY A 96 9.65 -7.12 -4.26
N VAL A 97 10.62 -6.19 -4.23
CA VAL A 97 11.05 -5.51 -2.99
C VAL A 97 9.89 -4.71 -2.38
N ALA A 98 9.20 -3.90 -3.20
CA ALA A 98 8.08 -3.08 -2.77
C ALA A 98 6.95 -3.93 -2.19
N MET A 99 6.61 -5.04 -2.85
CA MET A 99 5.62 -6.01 -2.37
C MET A 99 5.98 -6.55 -0.99
N GLY A 100 7.23 -6.98 -0.79
CA GLY A 100 7.71 -7.49 0.49
C GLY A 100 7.63 -6.44 1.60
N PHE A 101 8.24 -5.27 1.40
CA PHE A 101 8.27 -4.23 2.41
C PHE A 101 6.87 -3.66 2.71
N SER A 102 6.04 -3.41 1.70
CA SER A 102 4.66 -2.94 1.93
C SER A 102 3.86 -3.92 2.76
N LEU A 103 4.05 -5.22 2.53
CA LEU A 103 3.36 -6.26 3.29
C LEU A 103 3.76 -6.24 4.76
N LEU A 104 5.04 -6.02 5.07
CA LEU A 104 5.51 -5.89 6.46
C LEU A 104 4.79 -4.74 7.19
N PHE A 105 4.72 -3.55 6.58
CA PHE A 105 4.00 -2.41 7.18
C PHE A 105 2.51 -2.69 7.37
N LEU A 106 1.85 -3.28 6.36
CA LEU A 106 0.44 -3.63 6.42
C LEU A 106 0.16 -4.65 7.52
N LEU A 107 0.93 -5.74 7.58
CA LEU A 107 0.77 -6.80 8.59
C LEU A 107 1.06 -6.27 10.00
N PHE A 108 2.08 -5.42 10.15
CA PHE A 108 2.41 -4.81 11.44
C PHE A 108 1.26 -3.97 11.97
N LEU A 109 0.75 -3.00 11.19
CA LEU A 109 -0.34 -2.12 11.64
C LEU A 109 -1.68 -2.87 11.79
N ARG A 110 -1.95 -3.84 10.92
CA ARG A 110 -3.13 -4.71 11.02
C ARG A 110 -3.08 -5.63 12.23
N GLY A 111 -1.89 -6.16 12.54
CA GLY A 111 -1.62 -7.00 13.70
C GLY A 111 -1.77 -6.23 15.00
N LEU A 112 -1.22 -5.01 15.06
CA LEU A 112 -1.41 -4.10 16.18
C LEU A 112 -2.90 -3.80 16.39
N ALA A 113 -3.62 -3.47 15.32
CA ALA A 113 -5.05 -3.21 15.40
C ALA A 113 -5.86 -4.42 15.89
N LYS A 114 -5.48 -5.63 15.50
CA LYS A 114 -6.10 -6.86 16.00
C LYS A 114 -5.78 -7.09 17.48
N GLY A 115 -4.53 -6.87 17.90
CA GLY A 115 -4.12 -6.95 19.31
C GLY A 115 -4.85 -5.95 20.21
N LEU A 116 -5.12 -4.76 19.68
CA LEU A 116 -5.92 -3.71 20.32
C LEU A 116 -7.44 -3.92 20.19
N ARG A 117 -7.89 -5.07 19.65
CA ARG A 117 -9.31 -5.42 19.45
C ARG A 117 -10.10 -4.39 18.63
N LEU A 118 -9.42 -3.70 17.71
CA LEU A 118 -10.07 -2.79 16.76
C LEU A 118 -10.81 -3.55 15.65
N TRP A 119 -10.52 -4.84 15.48
CA TRP A 119 -11.21 -5.74 14.57
C TRP A 119 -11.00 -7.23 14.91
#